data_AF-A0A5T6ZFJ3-F1
#
_entry.id   AF-A0A5T6ZFJ3-F1
#
_cell.length_a   1.000
_cell.length_b   1.000
_cell.length_c   1.000
_cell.angle_alpha   90.00
_cell.angle_beta   90.00
_cell.angle_gamma   90.00
#
_symmetry.space_group_name_H-M   'P 1'
#
loop_
_entity.id
_entity.type
_entity.pdbx_description
1 polymer ?
#
loop_
_entity_poly.entity_id
_entity_poly.type
_entity_poly.pdbx_seq_one_letter_code
_entity_poly.pdbx_strand_id
1 'polypeptide(L)'
;TDSVSLSKNDCYTSNIEDKASKIISECMRRNVINSAYTNMLTKSHKYNIMADKPNINGLEEMKQISRQNLTNLRESLFKLSNKEMAFLDSVLSAKLRATHASDTALVNENNIVTINAKKNLANKEVPLPVRNITSRDITHPVDDEFISFLLEPGAGGKKTINSSGAYIYSFDIKQPAFEQTSYMRLHHSSDIMKADPKQYIRGLSKEAYALLQKRDFNEDGLIFFGNDMRPG
;
A
#
# COMPACT_ATOMS: atom_id res chain seq x y z
N THR A 1 47.55 13.66 -15.36
CA THR A 1 46.28 14.41 -15.26
C THR A 1 45.44 13.97 -16.43
N ASP A 2 44.70 12.87 -16.25
CA ASP A 2 43.92 12.29 -17.34
C ASP A 2 42.47 12.68 -17.14
N SER A 3 42.07 13.76 -17.81
CA SER A 3 40.68 14.19 -17.90
C SER A 3 39.94 13.25 -18.85
N VAL A 4 39.15 12.32 -18.30
CA VAL A 4 38.18 11.53 -19.07
C VAL A 4 37.07 12.48 -19.52
N SER A 5 37.08 12.84 -20.80
CA SER A 5 35.97 13.53 -21.43
C SER A 5 34.84 12.52 -21.69
N LEU A 6 33.78 12.55 -20.87
CA LEU A 6 32.53 11.86 -21.18
C LEU A 6 31.96 12.44 -22.47
N SER A 7 31.87 11.61 -23.49
CA SER A 7 31.35 12.01 -24.80
C SER A 7 29.85 12.28 -24.68
N LYS A 8 29.33 13.30 -25.39
CA LYS A 8 27.89 13.59 -25.43
C LYS A 8 27.04 12.38 -25.85
N ASN A 9 27.61 11.38 -26.52
CA ASN A 9 26.88 10.20 -26.97
C ASN A 9 26.53 9.26 -25.82
N ASP A 10 27.37 9.15 -24.79
CA ASP A 10 27.15 8.23 -23.66
C ASP A 10 25.95 8.66 -22.79
N CYS A 11 25.68 9.97 -22.71
CA CYS A 11 24.53 10.53 -22.00
C CYS A 11 23.21 10.28 -22.75
N TYR A 12 23.22 10.28 -24.09
CA TYR A 12 22.02 10.03 -24.89
C TYR A 12 21.63 8.54 -24.92
N THR A 13 22.61 7.63 -25.04
CA THR A 13 22.36 6.18 -24.93
C THR A 13 21.93 5.79 -23.53
N SER A 14 22.59 6.32 -22.48
CA SER A 14 22.16 6.10 -21.09
C SER A 14 20.72 6.52 -20.84
N ASN A 15 20.28 7.67 -21.39
CA ASN A 15 18.91 8.15 -21.21
C ASN A 15 17.87 7.30 -21.97
N ILE A 16 18.22 6.77 -23.15
CA ILE A 16 17.35 5.85 -23.92
C ILE A 16 17.29 4.48 -23.26
N GLU A 17 18.42 3.95 -22.80
CA GLU A 17 18.52 2.68 -22.08
C GLU A 17 17.75 2.73 -20.76
N ASP A 18 17.88 3.83 -20.01
CA ASP A 18 17.11 4.07 -18.79
C ASP A 18 15.60 4.16 -19.07
N LYS A 19 15.21 4.80 -20.17
CA LYS A 19 13.81 4.88 -20.60
C LYS A 19 13.26 3.51 -21.01
N ALA A 20 14.02 2.73 -21.78
CA ALA A 20 13.64 1.39 -22.20
C ALA A 20 13.52 0.45 -20.99
N SER A 21 14.51 0.47 -20.10
CA SER A 21 14.51 -0.29 -18.85
C SER A 21 13.30 0.04 -17.97
N LYS A 22 12.97 1.34 -17.85
CA LYS A 22 11.78 1.80 -17.12
C LYS A 22 10.49 1.25 -17.73
N ILE A 23 10.33 1.32 -19.05
CA ILE A 23 9.15 0.82 -19.78
C ILE A 23 9.00 -0.70 -19.59
N ILE A 24 10.09 -1.45 -19.76
CA ILE A 24 10.10 -2.90 -19.61
C ILE A 24 9.73 -3.28 -18.17
N SER A 25 10.38 -2.66 -17.19
CA SER A 25 10.12 -2.90 -15.76
C SER A 25 8.67 -2.59 -15.39
N GLU A 26 8.12 -1.49 -15.90
CA GLU A 26 6.73 -1.12 -15.69
C GLU A 26 5.76 -2.12 -16.33
N CYS A 27 6.02 -2.57 -17.56
CA CYS A 27 5.22 -3.57 -18.26
C CYS A 27 5.22 -4.90 -17.48
N MET A 28 6.39 -5.37 -17.05
CA MET A 28 6.52 -6.58 -16.24
C MET A 28 5.74 -6.48 -14.94
N ARG A 29 5.90 -5.37 -14.20
CA ARG A 29 5.17 -5.12 -12.94
C ARG A 29 3.65 -5.14 -13.13
N ARG A 30 3.15 -4.46 -14.17
CA ARG A 30 1.71 -4.41 -14.50
C ARG A 30 1.16 -5.80 -14.85
N ASN A 31 1.90 -6.58 -15.64
CA ASN A 31 1.47 -7.92 -16.04
C ASN A 31 1.41 -8.89 -14.85
N VAL A 32 2.42 -8.85 -13.97
CA VAL A 32 2.45 -9.71 -12.78
C VAL A 32 1.29 -9.39 -11.84
N ILE A 33 1.06 -8.10 -11.54
CA ILE A 33 0.08 -7.71 -10.53
C ILE A 33 -1.38 -7.82 -11.01
N ASN A 34 -1.63 -7.75 -12.32
CA ASN A 34 -3.00 -7.79 -12.85
C ASN A 34 -3.76 -9.05 -12.40
N SER A 35 -3.10 -10.21 -12.41
CA SER A 35 -3.72 -11.46 -11.97
C SER A 35 -4.15 -11.42 -10.50
N ALA A 36 -3.33 -10.81 -9.63
CA ALA A 36 -3.64 -10.66 -8.21
C ALA A 36 -4.84 -9.75 -7.99
N TYR A 37 -4.92 -8.64 -8.73
CA TYR A 37 -6.08 -7.76 -8.67
C TYR A 37 -7.34 -8.40 -9.25
N THR A 38 -7.25 -9.13 -10.36
CA THR A 38 -8.39 -9.86 -10.90
C THR A 38 -8.89 -10.89 -9.89
N ASN A 39 -8.00 -11.65 -9.24
CA ASN A 39 -8.36 -12.58 -8.17
C ASN A 39 -9.04 -11.85 -6.99
N MET A 40 -8.51 -10.69 -6.59
CA MET A 40 -9.07 -9.89 -5.51
C MET A 40 -10.52 -9.44 -5.78
N LEU A 41 -10.78 -8.96 -6.99
CA LEU A 41 -12.08 -8.42 -7.40
C LEU A 41 -13.11 -9.50 -7.80
N THR A 42 -12.69 -10.74 -8.02
CA THR A 42 -13.58 -11.82 -8.49
C THR A 42 -13.79 -12.94 -7.48
N LYS A 43 -12.79 -13.24 -6.63
CA LYS A 43 -12.81 -14.40 -5.72
C LYS A 43 -12.98 -14.01 -4.26
N SER A 44 -12.63 -12.78 -3.88
CA SER A 44 -12.88 -12.30 -2.52
C SER A 44 -14.38 -12.19 -2.31
N HIS A 45 -14.95 -12.97 -1.38
CA HIS A 45 -16.37 -12.94 -1.06
C HIS A 45 -16.88 -11.54 -0.64
N LYS A 46 -15.95 -10.64 -0.23
CA LYS A 46 -16.24 -9.25 0.11
C LYS A 46 -16.36 -8.31 -1.10
N TYR A 47 -15.61 -8.58 -2.17
CA TYR A 47 -15.54 -7.73 -3.36
C TYR A 47 -16.24 -8.38 -4.54
N ASN A 48 -17.34 -9.12 -4.32
CA ASN A 48 -18.10 -9.75 -5.40
C ASN A 48 -18.82 -8.73 -6.33
N ILE A 49 -18.16 -7.59 -6.56
CA ILE A 49 -18.50 -6.44 -7.39
C ILE A 49 -18.67 -6.90 -8.85
N MET A 50 -17.98 -7.97 -9.26
CA MET A 50 -17.88 -8.33 -10.68
C MET A 50 -17.90 -9.84 -11.01
N ALA A 51 -18.47 -10.72 -10.17
CA ALA A 51 -18.56 -12.16 -10.46
C ALA A 51 -19.08 -12.48 -11.88
N ASP A 52 -19.97 -11.64 -12.40
CA ASP A 52 -20.66 -11.86 -13.67
C ASP A 52 -19.97 -11.22 -14.89
N LYS A 53 -18.78 -10.61 -14.72
CA LYS A 53 -18.03 -10.00 -15.83
C LYS A 53 -16.88 -10.89 -16.29
N PRO A 54 -17.03 -11.67 -17.37
CA PRO A 54 -15.90 -12.35 -17.99
C PRO A 54 -14.92 -11.30 -18.56
N ASN A 55 -13.60 -11.49 -18.34
CA ASN A 55 -12.49 -10.66 -18.83
C ASN A 55 -12.23 -9.32 -18.12
N ILE A 56 -12.28 -9.29 -16.79
CA ILE A 56 -11.87 -8.12 -16.01
C ILE A 56 -10.34 -7.92 -16.04
N ASN A 57 -9.92 -6.74 -16.48
CA ASN A 57 -8.57 -6.24 -16.20
C ASN A 57 -8.55 -5.67 -14.77
N GLY A 58 -8.12 -6.50 -13.81
CA GLY A 58 -8.19 -6.15 -12.40
C GLY A 58 -7.36 -4.92 -12.04
N LEU A 59 -6.24 -4.70 -12.72
CA LEU A 59 -5.41 -3.52 -12.48
C LEU A 59 -6.13 -2.22 -12.89
N GLU A 60 -6.77 -2.21 -14.07
CA GLU A 60 -7.51 -1.02 -14.51
C GLU A 60 -8.74 -0.77 -13.64
N GLU A 61 -9.43 -1.81 -13.20
CA GLU A 61 -10.56 -1.62 -12.28
C GLU A 61 -10.13 -1.11 -10.91
N MET A 62 -9.00 -1.55 -10.38
CA MET A 62 -8.45 -0.98 -9.15
C MET A 62 -8.13 0.51 -9.27
N LYS A 63 -7.60 0.94 -10.42
CA LYS A 63 -7.40 2.37 -10.69
C LYS A 63 -8.74 3.11 -10.76
N GLN A 64 -9.77 2.50 -11.37
CA GLN A 64 -11.09 3.10 -11.47
C GLN A 64 -11.75 3.26 -10.09
N ILE A 65 -11.74 2.21 -9.26
CA ILE A 65 -12.22 2.24 -7.87
C ILE A 65 -11.51 3.35 -7.09
N SER A 66 -10.17 3.40 -7.17
CA SER A 66 -9.36 4.42 -6.50
C SER A 66 -9.76 5.84 -6.90
N ARG A 67 -9.89 6.12 -8.20
CA ARG A 67 -10.30 7.43 -8.70
C ARG A 67 -11.71 7.80 -8.25
N GLN A 68 -12.65 6.85 -8.29
CA GLN A 68 -14.02 7.09 -7.83
C GLN A 68 -14.04 7.41 -6.33
N ASN A 69 -13.26 6.68 -5.52
CA ASN A 69 -13.13 6.94 -4.09
C ASN A 69 -12.56 8.32 -3.80
N LEU A 70 -11.53 8.74 -4.56
CA LEU A 70 -10.94 10.07 -4.42
C LEU A 70 -11.94 11.16 -4.80
N THR A 71 -12.71 10.98 -5.87
CA THR A 71 -13.78 11.91 -6.29
C THR A 71 -14.86 12.00 -5.23
N ASN A 72 -15.40 10.87 -4.77
CA ASN A 72 -16.42 10.81 -3.72
C ASN A 72 -15.92 11.47 -2.43
N LEU A 73 -14.65 11.23 -2.06
CA LEU A 73 -14.04 11.86 -0.91
C LEU A 73 -14.01 13.39 -1.09
N ARG A 74 -13.53 13.88 -2.23
CA ARG A 74 -13.48 15.33 -2.54
C ARG A 74 -14.86 15.98 -2.54
N GLU A 75 -15.88 15.31 -3.09
CA GLU A 75 -17.26 15.80 -3.09
C GLU A 75 -17.87 15.82 -1.68
N SER A 76 -17.53 14.83 -0.85
CA SER A 76 -18.00 14.74 0.54
C SER A 76 -17.33 15.75 1.47
N LEU A 77 -16.13 16.22 1.12
CA LEU A 77 -15.44 17.28 1.84
C LEU A 77 -16.14 18.61 1.53
N PHE A 78 -17.12 18.97 2.38
CA PHE A 78 -17.71 20.31 2.41
C PHE A 78 -16.61 21.38 2.54
N LYS A 79 -16.94 22.65 2.31
CA LYS A 79 -15.98 23.77 2.44
C LYS A 79 -15.26 23.71 3.80
N LEU A 80 -14.01 23.27 3.77
CA LEU A 80 -13.17 23.13 4.95
C LEU A 80 -12.93 24.51 5.56
N SER A 81 -13.02 24.60 6.89
CA SER A 81 -12.57 25.77 7.62
C SER A 81 -11.05 25.93 7.48
N ASN A 82 -10.52 27.13 7.76
CA ASN A 82 -9.07 27.38 7.73
C ASN A 82 -8.29 26.43 8.65
N LYS A 83 -8.88 26.02 9.78
CA LYS A 83 -8.25 25.06 10.70
C LYS A 83 -8.22 23.65 10.12
N GLU A 84 -9.29 23.22 9.47
CA GLU A 84 -9.36 21.90 8.83
C GLU A 84 -8.46 21.82 7.60
N MET A 85 -8.35 22.91 6.82
CA MET A 85 -7.37 22.99 5.73
C MET A 85 -5.94 22.89 6.26
N ALA A 86 -5.59 23.66 7.29
CA ALA A 86 -4.25 23.58 7.89
C ALA A 86 -3.95 22.19 8.49
N PHE A 87 -4.95 21.54 9.09
CA PHE A 87 -4.81 20.15 9.54
C PHE A 87 -4.60 19.21 8.37
N LEU A 88 -5.42 19.31 7.31
CA LEU A 88 -5.29 18.49 6.12
C LEU A 88 -3.91 18.67 5.47
N ASP A 89 -3.46 19.90 5.28
CA ASP A 89 -2.13 20.20 4.74
C ASP A 89 -1.00 19.59 5.58
N SER A 90 -1.13 19.62 6.92
CA SER A 90 -0.17 18.96 7.81
C SER A 90 -0.17 17.43 7.66
N VAL A 91 -1.32 16.81 7.38
CA VAL A 91 -1.42 15.37 7.17
C VAL A 91 -0.86 14.99 5.79
N LEU A 92 -1.18 15.76 4.75
CA LEU A 92 -0.75 15.49 3.37
C LEU A 92 0.75 15.77 3.15
N SER A 93 1.32 16.72 3.89
CA SER A 93 2.76 17.01 3.86
C SER A 93 3.61 16.04 4.69
N ALA A 94 2.99 15.15 5.47
CA ALA A 94 3.71 14.17 6.27
C ALA A 94 4.50 13.22 5.35
N LYS A 95 5.79 13.04 5.64
CA LYS A 95 6.59 12.01 4.98
C LYS A 95 6.10 10.65 5.46
N LEU A 96 5.66 9.82 4.52
CA LEU A 96 5.15 8.48 4.80
C LEU A 96 6.18 7.45 4.37
N ARG A 97 6.31 6.38 5.15
CA ARG A 97 7.16 5.24 4.84
C ARG A 97 6.37 3.93 4.95
N ALA A 98 6.69 2.99 4.09
CA ALA A 98 6.19 1.63 4.16
C ALA A 98 7.15 0.79 5.02
N THR A 99 6.67 0.29 6.15
CA THR A 99 7.46 -0.49 7.10
C THR A 99 7.02 -1.96 7.05
N HIS A 100 7.98 -2.86 6.89
CA HIS A 100 7.81 -4.31 6.95
C HIS A 100 8.72 -4.88 8.04
N ALA A 101 8.24 -5.86 8.78
CA ALA A 101 9.02 -6.49 9.83
C ALA A 101 9.16 -7.99 9.56
N SER A 102 10.33 -8.53 9.86
CA SER A 102 10.69 -9.93 9.57
C SER A 102 11.53 -10.49 10.71
N ASP A 103 11.37 -11.78 10.97
CA ASP A 103 12.23 -12.51 11.91
C ASP A 103 13.58 -12.89 11.31
N THR A 104 13.73 -12.81 9.99
CA THR A 104 14.97 -13.11 9.26
C THR A 104 15.50 -11.91 8.48
N ALA A 105 16.81 -11.91 8.24
CA ALA A 105 17.45 -10.93 7.36
C ALA A 105 16.97 -11.15 5.91
N LEU A 106 16.48 -10.09 5.27
CA LEU A 106 15.91 -10.12 3.91
C LEU A 106 16.86 -9.51 2.86
N VAL A 107 18.01 -9.00 3.31
CA VAL A 107 19.04 -8.40 2.45
C VAL A 107 19.99 -9.51 2.01
N ASN A 108 20.21 -9.64 0.70
CA ASN A 108 21.23 -10.55 0.18
C ASN A 108 22.62 -9.88 0.09
N GLU A 109 23.63 -10.65 -0.32
CA GLU A 109 25.01 -10.18 -0.51
C GLU A 109 25.16 -8.98 -1.46
N ASN A 110 24.19 -8.78 -2.36
CA ASN A 110 24.16 -7.68 -3.31
C ASN A 110 23.38 -6.45 -2.79
N ASN A 111 23.07 -6.40 -1.48
CA ASN A 111 22.23 -5.36 -0.86
C ASN A 111 20.80 -5.27 -1.44
N ILE A 112 20.29 -6.36 -2.01
CA ILE A 112 18.93 -6.42 -2.54
C ILE A 112 18.02 -7.01 -1.46
N VAL A 113 16.95 -6.27 -1.13
CA VAL A 113 15.91 -6.75 -0.22
C VAL A 113 14.90 -7.57 -1.00
N THR A 114 14.71 -8.84 -0.62
CA THR A 114 13.69 -9.72 -1.22
C THR A 114 12.61 -10.05 -0.21
N ILE A 115 11.37 -9.68 -0.53
CA ILE A 115 10.19 -10.00 0.26
C ILE A 115 9.25 -10.84 -0.62
N ASN A 116 8.81 -11.99 -0.12
CA ASN A 116 7.92 -12.88 -0.86
C ASN A 116 6.52 -12.82 -0.26
N ALA A 117 5.50 -12.73 -1.12
CA ALA A 117 4.12 -12.93 -0.70
C ALA A 117 3.93 -14.37 -0.17
N LYS A 118 2.98 -14.57 0.74
CA LYS A 118 2.73 -15.87 1.39
C LYS A 118 2.49 -17.00 0.39
N LYS A 119 1.73 -16.74 -0.68
CA LYS A 119 1.47 -17.72 -1.74
C LYS A 119 2.76 -18.22 -2.43
N ASN A 120 3.80 -17.39 -2.50
CA ASN A 120 5.09 -17.74 -3.10
C ASN A 120 6.02 -18.49 -2.12
N LEU A 121 5.70 -18.49 -0.82
CA LEU A 121 6.43 -19.23 0.21
C LEU A 121 5.94 -20.67 0.33
N ALA A 122 4.68 -20.97 -0.02
CA ALA A 122 4.15 -22.33 0.01
C ALA A 122 4.89 -23.32 -0.95
N ASN A 123 5.60 -22.79 -1.95
CA ASN A 123 6.36 -23.57 -2.94
C ASN A 123 7.88 -23.62 -2.65
N LYS A 124 8.34 -23.03 -1.56
CA LYS A 124 9.74 -23.08 -1.12
C LYS A 124 9.79 -23.75 0.24
N GLU A 125 10.76 -24.62 0.48
CA GLU A 125 11.03 -25.24 1.79
C GLU A 125 11.57 -24.19 2.79
N VAL A 126 10.80 -23.14 3.05
CA VAL A 126 11.10 -22.13 4.05
C VAL A 126 10.26 -22.49 5.28
N PRO A 127 10.88 -22.88 6.40
CA PRO A 127 10.16 -23.09 7.65
C PRO A 127 9.43 -21.80 8.02
N LEU A 128 8.09 -21.82 7.97
CA LEU A 128 7.27 -20.71 8.46
C LEU A 128 7.52 -20.60 9.96
N PRO A 129 8.01 -19.46 10.48
CA PRO A 129 8.18 -19.29 11.91
C PRO A 129 6.82 -19.44 12.60
N VAL A 130 6.75 -20.36 13.55
CA VAL A 130 5.57 -20.68 14.38
C VAL A 130 5.30 -19.56 15.39
N ARG A 131 5.33 -18.30 14.97
CA ARG A 131 4.92 -17.16 15.79
C ARG A 131 3.56 -16.68 15.29
N ASN A 132 2.54 -17.10 16.05
CA ASN A 132 1.26 -16.44 16.20
C ASN A 132 0.54 -16.06 14.90
N ILE A 133 0.46 -16.97 13.93
CA ILE A 133 -0.61 -16.89 12.93
C ILE A 133 -1.87 -17.38 13.63
N THR A 134 -2.65 -16.46 14.18
CA THR A 134 -3.97 -16.80 14.70
C THR A 134 -4.91 -17.04 13.52
N SER A 135 -5.97 -17.82 13.71
CA SER A 135 -7.00 -18.03 12.67
C SER A 135 -7.62 -16.72 12.15
N ARG A 136 -7.44 -15.60 12.87
CA ARG A 136 -7.83 -14.24 12.46
C ARG A 136 -6.89 -13.66 11.39
N ASP A 137 -5.60 -14.00 11.41
CA ASP A 137 -4.59 -13.57 10.42
C ASP A 137 -4.72 -14.32 9.07
N ILE A 138 -5.58 -15.33 9.00
CA ILE A 138 -5.83 -16.23 7.85
C ILE A 138 -7.16 -15.90 7.16
N THR A 139 -7.83 -14.80 7.53
CA THR A 139 -9.22 -14.57 7.09
C THR A 139 -9.38 -14.08 5.64
N HIS A 140 -8.29 -13.80 4.90
CA HIS A 140 -8.36 -13.27 3.52
C HIS A 140 -7.35 -13.95 2.57
N PRO A 141 -7.70 -15.08 1.92
CA PRO A 141 -6.84 -15.80 0.97
C PRO A 141 -6.31 -14.97 -0.19
N VAL A 142 -6.97 -13.84 -0.46
CA VAL A 142 -6.63 -12.88 -1.51
C VAL A 142 -5.46 -11.99 -1.11
N ASP A 143 -5.30 -11.70 0.18
CA ASP A 143 -4.18 -10.90 0.69
C ASP A 143 -2.86 -11.69 0.67
N ASP A 144 -2.92 -13.02 0.53
CA ASP A 144 -1.73 -13.89 0.42
C ASP A 144 -0.97 -13.73 -0.91
N GLU A 145 -1.58 -13.10 -1.92
CA GLU A 145 -0.95 -12.72 -3.19
C GLU A 145 -0.19 -11.38 -3.08
N PHE A 146 -0.38 -10.63 -1.98
CA PHE A 146 0.24 -9.34 -1.74
C PHE A 146 1.23 -9.40 -0.57
N ILE A 147 2.09 -8.39 -0.50
CA ILE A 147 2.98 -8.14 0.64
C ILE A 147 2.39 -6.97 1.42
N SER A 148 2.09 -7.20 2.69
CA SER A 148 1.57 -6.14 3.56
C SER A 148 2.69 -5.30 4.16
N PHE A 149 2.51 -3.99 4.10
CA PHE A 149 3.33 -3.00 4.76
C PHE A 149 2.45 -2.19 5.72
N LEU A 150 3.02 -1.75 6.83
CA LEU A 150 2.41 -0.68 7.61
C LEU A 150 2.85 0.67 7.06
N LEU A 151 1.90 1.59 6.96
CA LEU A 151 2.19 2.97 6.59
C LEU A 151 2.47 3.77 7.86
N GLU A 152 3.67 4.34 7.97
CA GLU A 152 4.10 5.09 9.16
C GLU A 152 4.49 6.52 8.79
N PRO A 153 4.05 7.54 9.56
CA PRO A 153 4.51 8.91 9.38
C PRO A 153 5.89 9.13 10.00
N GLY A 154 6.74 9.88 9.31
CA GLY A 154 8.07 10.29 9.75
C GLY A 154 9.22 9.56 9.08
N ALA A 155 10.45 9.97 9.41
CA ALA A 155 11.67 9.37 8.86
C ALA A 155 12.14 8.13 9.66
N GLY A 156 11.80 8.05 10.95
CA GLY A 156 12.08 6.91 11.81
C GLY A 156 10.80 6.16 12.11
N GLY A 157 10.71 4.90 11.67
CA GLY A 157 9.54 4.06 11.91
C GLY A 157 9.20 3.97 13.39
N LYS A 158 7.91 3.95 13.73
CA LYS A 158 7.43 3.91 15.12
C LYS A 158 7.46 2.50 15.70
N LYS A 159 7.60 1.48 14.85
CA LYS A 159 7.75 0.08 15.30
C LYS A 159 9.07 -0.12 16.03
N THR A 160 8.97 -0.73 17.21
CA THR A 160 10.13 -1.21 17.96
C THR A 160 10.38 -2.67 17.60
N ILE A 161 11.67 -3.06 17.52
CA ILE A 161 12.14 -4.41 17.14
C ILE A 161 11.48 -5.50 18.03
N ASN A 162 11.15 -5.13 19.26
CA ASN A 162 10.71 -6.00 20.34
C ASN A 162 9.33 -6.61 20.10
N SER A 163 8.46 -5.95 19.33
CA SER A 163 7.04 -6.33 19.17
C SER A 163 6.64 -6.68 17.73
N SER A 164 7.57 -6.73 16.78
CA SER A 164 7.22 -6.84 15.35
C SER A 164 8.13 -7.73 14.51
N GLY A 165 9.29 -8.15 15.03
CA GLY A 165 10.22 -9.03 14.35
C GLY A 165 11.66 -8.60 14.59
N ALA A 166 12.62 -9.50 14.42
CA ALA A 166 14.05 -9.22 14.66
C ALA A 166 14.63 -8.12 13.75
N TYR A 167 14.02 -7.88 12.58
CA TYR A 167 14.42 -6.89 11.60
C TYR A 167 13.24 -6.02 11.16
N ILE A 168 13.50 -4.71 11.02
CA ILE A 168 12.54 -3.73 10.50
C ILE A 168 13.12 -3.10 9.23
N TYR A 169 12.39 -3.25 8.13
CA TYR A 169 12.70 -2.63 6.83
C TYR A 169 11.75 -1.48 6.59
N SER A 170 12.28 -0.33 6.17
CA SER A 170 11.49 0.87 5.93
C SER A 170 11.80 1.45 4.56
N PHE A 171 10.78 1.58 3.72
CA PHE A 171 10.90 2.00 2.33
C PHE A 171 10.24 3.35 2.12
N ASP A 172 10.79 4.13 1.20
CA ASP A 172 10.09 5.30 0.66
C ASP A 172 8.94 4.81 -0.23
N ILE A 173 7.74 5.31 0.02
CA ILE A 173 6.57 4.97 -0.79
C ILE A 173 6.56 5.65 -2.16
N LYS A 174 7.51 6.56 -2.43
CA LYS A 174 7.77 7.17 -3.75
C LYS A 174 8.49 6.26 -4.74
N GLN A 175 8.77 5.02 -4.36
CA GLN A 175 9.43 4.09 -5.27
C GLN A 175 8.46 3.58 -6.34
N PRO A 176 8.93 3.34 -7.58
CA PRO A 176 8.07 2.88 -8.68
C PRO A 176 7.24 1.63 -8.39
N ALA A 177 7.73 0.72 -7.53
CA ALA A 177 6.98 -0.45 -7.12
C ALA A 177 5.66 -0.08 -6.43
N PHE A 178 5.68 0.91 -5.54
CA PHE A 178 4.48 1.37 -4.83
C PHE A 178 3.54 2.13 -5.76
N GLU A 179 4.08 3.05 -6.57
CA GLU A 179 3.27 3.89 -7.47
C GLU A 179 2.58 3.09 -8.58
N GLN A 180 3.19 1.99 -9.03
CA GLN A 180 2.71 1.22 -10.19
C GLN A 180 1.89 -0.02 -9.83
N THR A 181 2.04 -0.57 -8.62
CA THR A 181 1.47 -1.90 -8.29
C THR A 181 0.89 -2.03 -6.89
N SER A 182 1.02 -1.01 -6.03
CA SER A 182 0.50 -1.10 -4.68
C SER A 182 -0.86 -0.43 -4.55
N TYR A 183 -1.62 -0.92 -3.58
CA TYR A 183 -2.83 -0.27 -3.10
C TYR A 183 -2.75 -0.09 -1.59
N MET A 184 -3.44 0.92 -1.10
CA MET A 184 -3.62 1.20 0.31
C MET A 184 -5.07 0.98 0.66
N ARG A 185 -5.30 0.27 1.76
CA ARG A 185 -6.57 0.29 2.48
C ARG A 185 -6.37 1.15 3.71
N LEU A 186 -7.27 2.10 3.94
CA LEU A 186 -7.27 2.87 5.20
C LEU A 186 -7.73 2.03 6.40
N HIS A 187 -7.99 0.74 6.19
CA HIS A 187 -8.42 -0.18 7.22
C HIS A 187 -7.80 -1.56 7.10
N HIS A 188 -7.72 -2.22 8.25
CA HIS A 188 -7.39 -3.63 8.35
C HIS A 188 -8.70 -4.38 8.64
N SER A 189 -9.22 -5.10 7.64
CA SER A 189 -10.20 -6.20 7.73
C SER A 189 -11.35 -6.10 8.76
N SER A 190 -12.61 -6.05 8.31
CA SER A 190 -13.88 -6.44 9.02
C SER A 190 -14.23 -5.80 10.37
N ASP A 191 -13.30 -5.16 11.08
CA ASP A 191 -13.51 -4.63 12.44
C ASP A 191 -13.62 -3.09 12.48
N ILE A 192 -13.59 -2.39 11.33
CA ILE A 192 -13.86 -0.92 11.27
C ILE A 192 -15.18 -0.59 11.96
N MET A 193 -16.20 -1.42 11.73
CA MET A 193 -17.53 -1.22 12.30
C MET A 193 -17.55 -1.29 13.84
N LYS A 194 -16.42 -1.64 14.48
CA LYS A 194 -16.27 -1.79 15.92
C LYS A 194 -15.14 -0.96 16.53
N ALA A 195 -14.36 -0.23 15.72
CA ALA A 195 -13.24 0.56 16.22
C ALA A 195 -13.76 1.79 16.98
N ASP A 196 -13.63 1.78 18.31
CA ASP A 196 -14.04 2.90 19.17
C ASP A 196 -13.11 4.11 18.94
N PRO A 197 -13.60 5.26 18.40
CA PRO A 197 -12.76 6.42 18.11
C PRO A 197 -11.96 6.94 19.32
N LYS A 198 -12.45 6.71 20.55
CA LYS A 198 -11.76 7.12 21.79
C LYS A 198 -10.47 6.35 22.04
N GLN A 199 -10.31 5.15 21.49
CA GLN A 199 -9.07 4.38 21.62
C GLN A 199 -7.92 5.05 20.84
N TYR A 200 -8.25 5.77 19.76
CA TYR A 200 -7.27 6.29 18.80
C TYR A 200 -7.14 7.81 18.84
N ILE A 201 -8.20 8.54 19.22
CA ILE A 201 -8.23 10.00 19.25
C ILE A 201 -8.53 10.48 20.67
N ARG A 202 -7.50 11.00 21.34
CA ARG A 202 -7.63 11.57 22.69
C ARG A 202 -8.33 12.94 22.63
N GLY A 203 -9.15 13.24 23.62
CA GLY A 203 -9.79 14.55 23.75
C GLY A 203 -11.00 14.80 22.84
N LEU A 204 -11.59 13.74 22.26
CA LEU A 204 -12.83 13.87 21.49
C LEU A 204 -13.98 14.40 22.36
N SER A 205 -14.69 15.40 21.85
CA SER A 205 -15.96 15.84 22.43
C SER A 205 -17.04 14.77 22.25
N LYS A 206 -18.13 14.84 23.01
CA LYS A 206 -19.27 13.91 22.87
C LYS A 206 -19.90 14.00 21.48
N GLU A 207 -19.99 15.20 20.93
CA GLU A 207 -20.54 15.48 19.61
C GLU A 207 -19.66 14.87 18.51
N ALA A 208 -18.35 15.13 18.56
CA ALA A 208 -17.39 14.56 17.60
C ALA A 208 -17.38 13.02 17.66
N TYR A 209 -17.46 12.47 18.87
CA TYR A 209 -17.56 11.03 19.07
C TYR A 209 -18.80 10.42 18.40
N ALA A 210 -19.98 11.03 18.61
CA ALA A 210 -21.23 10.57 18.02
C ALA A 210 -21.23 10.69 16.49
N LEU A 211 -20.57 11.71 15.92
CA LEU A 211 -20.41 11.85 14.48
C LEU A 211 -19.51 10.76 13.88
N LEU A 212 -18.40 10.44 14.55
CA LEU A 212 -17.47 9.40 14.09
C LEU A 212 -18.06 8.00 14.20
N GLN A 213 -18.87 7.72 15.22
CA GLN A 213 -19.56 6.43 15.35
C GLN A 213 -20.63 6.19 14.29
N LYS A 214 -21.27 7.25 13.76
CA LYS A 214 -22.37 7.13 12.79
C LYS A 214 -21.91 6.91 11.35
N ARG A 215 -20.62 7.04 11.06
CA ARG A 215 -20.10 6.86 9.70
C ARG A 215 -20.02 5.39 9.38
N ASP A 216 -20.95 4.96 8.53
CA ASP A 216 -20.86 3.67 7.86
C ASP A 216 -19.79 3.77 6.77
N PHE A 217 -18.70 3.04 6.95
CA PHE A 217 -17.62 3.01 5.97
C PHE A 217 -17.81 1.80 5.07
N ASN A 218 -18.17 2.06 3.81
CA ASN A 218 -18.06 1.02 2.79
C ASN A 218 -16.58 0.61 2.67
N GLU A 219 -16.26 -0.67 2.87
CA GLU A 219 -14.88 -1.18 2.83
C GLU A 219 -14.18 -0.86 1.49
N ASP A 220 -14.96 -0.78 0.41
CA ASP A 220 -14.49 -0.46 -0.95
C ASP A 220 -14.17 1.03 -1.12
N GLY A 221 -14.87 1.89 -0.38
CA GLY A 221 -14.72 3.36 -0.40
C GLY A 221 -13.40 3.87 0.19
N LEU A 222 -12.58 2.96 0.73
CA LEU A 222 -11.36 3.24 1.46
C LEU A 222 -10.12 2.63 0.79
N ILE A 223 -10.24 2.26 -0.48
CA ILE A 223 -9.15 1.70 -1.29
C ILE A 223 -8.58 2.77 -2.21
N PHE A 224 -7.25 2.91 -2.20
CA PHE A 224 -6.52 3.86 -3.03
C PHE A 224 -5.36 3.16 -3.72
N PHE A 225 -5.10 3.48 -4.98
CA PHE A 225 -4.11 2.82 -5.82
C PHE A 225 -2.93 3.74 -6.12
N GLY A 226 -1.71 3.23 -6.00
CA GLY A 226 -0.51 3.92 -6.48
C GLY A 226 -0.38 5.33 -5.92
N ASN A 227 -0.35 6.32 -6.81
CA ASN A 227 -0.24 7.73 -6.42
C ASN A 227 -1.46 8.26 -5.68
N ASP A 228 -2.65 7.68 -5.87
CA ASP A 228 -3.86 8.09 -5.15
C ASP A 228 -3.79 7.76 -3.65
N MET A 229 -2.83 6.92 -3.23
CA MET A 229 -2.58 6.62 -1.80
C MET A 229 -2.10 7.87 -1.02
N ARG A 230 -1.72 8.93 -1.71
CA ARG A 230 -1.24 10.18 -1.14
C ARG A 230 -2.03 11.31 -1.80
N PRO A 231 -3.03 11.91 -1.15
CA PRO A 231 -3.61 13.13 -1.70
C PRO A 231 -2.51 14.21 -1.73
N GLY A 232 -2.10 14.63 -2.92
CA GLY A 232 -0.99 15.57 -3.16
C GLY A 232 -0.37 15.36 -4.52
#